data_AF-A0A2P2LK31-F1
#
_entry.id   AF-A0A2P2LK31-F1
#
_cell.length_a   1.000
_cell.length_b   1.000
_cell.length_c   1.000
_cell.angle_alpha   90.00
_cell.angle_beta   90.00
_cell.angle_gamma   90.00
#
_symmetry.space_group_name_H-M   'P 1'
#
loop_
_entity.id
_entity.type
_entity.pdbx_description
1 polymer ?
#
loop_
_entity_poly.entity_id
_entity_poly.type
_entity_poly.pdbx_seq_one_letter_code
_entity_poly.pdbx_strand_id
1 'polypeptide(L)'
;MREPIENNGSSPLPPPQALLERLKDYGQEDVFALWDELSFEERDLLVKDIESLDLSRIDRIIRCSLGSQGLPVAAIEAVPESSVSTVEERRLEERERWWKMGLKAISDGKLAVLLLSGGQGTRLGSSDPKGCFNIGLPSGKSLFQLQAERILCVQRLAAQASSEGSGGSGQIHWYIMTSPFTDEATRKFFESHKYFGLEADQVTFFKQGTLPCVSKDGRFIMETPFSVRSLSM
;
A
#
# COMPACT_ATOMS: atom_id res chain seq x y z
N MET A 1 -49.02 20.59 -33.33
CA MET A 1 -47.94 21.52 -32.94
C MET A 1 -47.34 21.00 -31.64
N ARG A 2 -46.16 20.38 -31.72
CA ARG A 2 -45.25 20.21 -30.59
C ARG A 2 -44.05 21.08 -30.94
N GLU A 3 -43.71 22.02 -30.08
CA GLU A 3 -42.55 22.89 -30.27
C GLU A 3 -41.27 22.05 -30.26
N PRO A 4 -40.29 22.37 -31.12
CA PRO A 4 -38.98 21.76 -31.06
C PRO A 4 -38.18 22.38 -29.91
N ILE A 5 -37.63 21.53 -29.05
CA ILE A 5 -36.62 21.94 -28.07
C ILE A 5 -35.35 22.26 -28.87
N GLU A 6 -35.00 23.54 -28.94
CA GLU A 6 -33.72 24.01 -29.47
C GLU A 6 -32.59 23.46 -28.61
N ASN A 7 -31.94 22.41 -29.11
CA ASN A 7 -30.68 21.91 -28.56
C ASN A 7 -29.58 22.88 -29.00
N ASN A 8 -29.30 23.88 -28.15
CA ASN A 8 -28.28 24.88 -28.40
C ASN A 8 -26.90 24.20 -28.36
N GLY A 9 -26.38 23.87 -29.53
CA GLY A 9 -25.10 23.19 -29.71
C GLY A 9 -23.93 24.07 -29.28
N SER A 10 -23.46 23.89 -28.05
CA SER A 10 -22.05 24.11 -27.74
C SER A 10 -21.30 22.85 -28.15
N SER A 11 -20.45 22.94 -29.17
CA SER A 11 -19.48 21.88 -29.46
C SER A 11 -18.73 21.54 -28.16
N PRO A 12 -18.58 20.25 -27.81
CA PRO A 12 -17.89 19.88 -26.59
C PRO A 12 -16.48 20.50 -26.61
N LEU A 13 -16.10 21.17 -25.51
CA LEU A 13 -14.76 21.72 -25.38
C LEU A 13 -13.74 20.59 -25.58
N PRO A 14 -12.71 20.77 -26.42
CA PRO A 14 -11.73 19.73 -26.67
C PRO A 14 -10.93 19.39 -25.40
N PRO A 15 -10.31 18.21 -25.32
CA PRO A 15 -9.42 17.87 -24.20
C PRO A 15 -8.27 18.87 -24.10
N PRO A 16 -7.68 19.08 -22.91
CA PRO A 16 -6.55 19.99 -22.74
C PRO A 16 -5.41 19.62 -23.68
N GLN A 17 -5.13 20.47 -24.67
CA GLN A 17 -4.24 20.16 -25.78
C GLN A 17 -2.83 19.76 -25.32
N ALA A 18 -2.28 20.45 -24.32
CA ALA A 18 -0.97 20.13 -23.76
C ALA A 18 -0.91 18.74 -23.11
N LEU A 19 -2.00 18.31 -22.46
CA LEU A 19 -2.08 16.99 -21.84
C LEU A 19 -2.23 15.89 -22.90
N LEU A 20 -3.04 16.15 -23.93
CA LEU A 20 -3.18 15.25 -25.08
C LEU A 20 -1.85 15.04 -25.81
N GLU A 21 -1.10 16.12 -26.07
CA GLU A 21 0.24 16.05 -26.69
C GLU A 21 1.21 15.26 -25.83
N ARG A 22 1.24 15.53 -24.51
CA ARG A 22 2.07 14.78 -23.58
C ARG A 22 1.72 13.29 -23.56
N LEU A 23 0.45 12.90 -23.65
CA LEU A 23 0.04 11.50 -23.68
C LEU A 23 0.42 10.80 -24.99
N LYS A 24 0.40 11.51 -26.13
CA LYS A 24 0.86 10.98 -27.42
C LYS A 24 2.32 10.56 -27.38
N ASP A 25 3.16 11.30 -26.66
CA ASP A 25 4.58 10.94 -26.47
C ASP A 25 4.76 9.56 -25.79
N TYR A 26 3.73 9.09 -25.08
CA TYR A 26 3.71 7.79 -24.42
C TYR A 26 2.74 6.77 -25.06
N GLY A 27 2.08 7.12 -26.19
CA GLY A 27 1.08 6.29 -26.85
C GLY A 27 -0.18 6.04 -26.01
N GLN A 28 -0.56 7.01 -25.16
CA GLN A 28 -1.69 6.91 -24.22
C GLN A 28 -2.84 7.88 -24.56
N GLU A 29 -2.94 8.37 -25.79
CA GLU A 29 -3.98 9.32 -26.21
C GLU A 29 -5.41 8.77 -26.13
N ASP A 30 -5.56 7.44 -26.17
CA ASP A 30 -6.85 6.74 -26.11
C ASP A 30 -7.61 6.97 -24.80
N VAL A 31 -6.96 7.45 -23.74
CA VAL A 31 -7.64 7.81 -22.49
C VAL A 31 -8.72 8.87 -22.69
N PHE A 32 -8.64 9.66 -23.77
CA PHE A 32 -9.65 10.65 -24.15
C PHE A 32 -10.65 10.16 -25.20
N ALA A 33 -10.69 8.85 -25.53
CA ALA A 33 -11.55 8.32 -26.59
C ALA A 33 -13.05 8.62 -26.40
N LEU A 34 -13.51 8.69 -25.15
CA LEU A 34 -14.91 8.98 -24.80
C LEU A 34 -15.14 10.41 -24.31
N TRP A 35 -14.20 11.33 -24.55
CA TRP A 35 -14.23 12.69 -23.98
C TRP A 35 -15.53 13.46 -24.29
N ASP A 36 -16.05 13.33 -25.51
CA ASP A 36 -17.25 14.05 -25.94
C ASP A 36 -18.52 13.57 -25.23
N GLU A 37 -18.50 12.36 -24.67
CA GLU A 37 -19.60 11.76 -23.90
C GLU A 37 -19.59 12.18 -22.42
N LEU A 38 -18.47 12.74 -21.93
CA LEU A 38 -18.29 13.10 -20.52
C LEU A 38 -18.96 14.43 -20.16
N SER A 39 -19.53 14.50 -18.94
CA SER A 39 -19.94 15.76 -18.31
C SER A 39 -18.75 16.67 -18.01
N PHE A 40 -19.00 17.94 -17.69
CA PHE A 40 -17.94 18.87 -17.29
C PHE A 40 -17.22 18.40 -16.01
N GLU A 41 -17.94 17.86 -15.03
CA GLU A 41 -17.33 17.31 -13.81
C GLU A 41 -16.48 16.06 -14.10
N GLU A 42 -16.98 15.17 -14.95
CA GLU A 42 -16.25 13.94 -15.33
C GLU A 42 -14.96 14.26 -16.08
N ARG A 43 -14.98 15.28 -16.95
CA ARG A 43 -13.77 15.77 -17.63
C ARG A 43 -12.72 16.28 -16.65
N ASP A 44 -13.11 17.07 -15.66
CA ASP A 44 -12.20 17.57 -14.62
C ASP A 44 -11.62 16.42 -13.77
N LEU A 45 -12.43 15.42 -13.43
CA LEU A 45 -11.96 14.21 -12.74
C LEU A 45 -10.92 13.43 -13.55
N LEU A 46 -11.18 13.21 -14.84
CA LEU A 46 -10.25 12.49 -15.72
C LEU A 46 -8.91 13.24 -15.86
N VAL A 47 -8.95 14.56 -16.05
CA VAL A 47 -7.75 15.37 -16.16
C VAL A 47 -6.92 15.28 -14.87
N LYS A 48 -7.54 15.43 -13.70
CA LYS A 48 -6.86 15.31 -12.40
C LYS A 48 -6.26 13.94 -12.17
N ASP A 49 -6.99 12.89 -12.56
CA ASP A 49 -6.53 11.51 -12.43
C ASP A 49 -5.26 11.29 -13.26
N ILE A 50 -5.27 11.69 -14.54
CA ILE A 50 -4.10 11.59 -15.43
C ILE A 50 -2.95 12.47 -14.94
N GLU A 51 -3.21 13.70 -14.49
CA GLU A 51 -2.18 14.61 -13.98
C GLU A 51 -1.49 14.09 -12.73
N SER A 52 -2.16 13.24 -11.94
CA SER A 52 -1.56 12.58 -10.79
C SER A 52 -0.54 11.50 -11.17
N LEU A 53 -0.53 11.06 -12.43
CA LEU A 53 0.34 10.00 -12.93
C LEU A 53 1.72 10.53 -13.35
N ASP A 54 2.76 9.88 -12.86
CA ASP A 54 4.13 10.04 -13.38
C ASP A 54 4.28 9.21 -14.67
N LEU A 55 3.80 9.78 -15.78
CA LEU A 55 3.79 9.12 -17.10
C LEU A 55 5.18 8.63 -17.52
N SER A 56 6.25 9.40 -17.24
CA SER A 56 7.62 9.02 -17.59
C SER A 56 8.07 7.79 -16.82
N ARG A 57 7.80 7.74 -15.52
CA ARG A 57 8.10 6.56 -14.69
C ARG A 57 7.27 5.35 -15.12
N ILE A 58 5.98 5.55 -15.39
CA ILE A 58 5.05 4.48 -15.78
C ILE A 58 5.47 3.87 -17.11
N ASP A 59 5.74 4.69 -18.13
CA ASP A 59 6.22 4.22 -19.43
C ASP A 59 7.53 3.42 -19.32
N ARG A 60 8.49 3.89 -18.49
CA ARG A 60 9.71 3.12 -18.23
C ARG A 60 9.40 1.75 -17.63
N ILE A 61 8.47 1.67 -16.67
CA ILE A 61 8.05 0.40 -16.06
C ILE A 61 7.44 -0.51 -17.14
N ILE A 62 6.51 0.00 -17.94
CA ILE A 62 5.83 -0.76 -19.00
C ILE A 62 6.85 -1.33 -19.98
N ARG A 63 7.75 -0.51 -20.52
CA ARG A 63 8.77 -0.96 -21.48
C ARG A 63 9.71 -2.01 -20.90
N CYS A 64 10.18 -1.81 -19.66
CA CYS A 64 11.04 -2.77 -18.99
C CYS A 64 10.31 -4.09 -18.70
N SER A 65 9.05 -4.03 -18.27
CA SER A 65 8.25 -5.23 -17.96
C SER A 65 7.85 -6.02 -19.20
N LEU A 66 7.44 -5.36 -20.28
CA LEU A 66 7.05 -6.03 -21.53
C LEU A 66 8.27 -6.52 -22.33
N GLY A 67 9.40 -5.83 -22.24
CA GLY A 67 10.66 -6.24 -22.90
C GLY A 67 11.47 -7.30 -22.13
N SER A 68 11.10 -7.57 -20.87
CA SER A 68 11.80 -8.53 -20.00
C SER A 68 11.52 -9.97 -20.46
N GLN A 69 12.56 -10.68 -20.90
CA GLN A 69 12.55 -12.13 -21.19
C GLN A 69 12.76 -12.98 -19.92
N GLY A 70 12.75 -12.38 -18.72
CA GLY A 70 13.13 -13.03 -17.47
C GLY A 70 14.64 -13.28 -17.36
N LEU A 71 15.11 -13.68 -16.18
CA LEU A 71 16.48 -14.17 -16.02
C LEU A 71 16.57 -15.64 -16.43
N PRO A 72 17.66 -16.08 -17.10
CA PRO A 72 17.90 -17.50 -17.32
C PRO A 72 17.98 -18.21 -15.97
N VAL A 73 17.17 -19.26 -15.75
CA VAL A 73 17.12 -20.04 -14.50
C VAL A 73 18.51 -20.55 -14.07
N ALA A 74 19.41 -20.77 -15.04
CA ALA A 74 20.79 -21.20 -14.81
C ALA A 74 21.68 -20.19 -14.05
N ALA A 75 21.23 -18.95 -13.84
CA ALA A 75 21.96 -17.92 -13.11
C ALA A 75 21.59 -17.81 -11.61
N ILE A 76 20.77 -18.73 -11.09
CA ILE A 76 20.31 -18.72 -9.70
C ILE A 76 21.13 -19.74 -8.90
N GLU A 77 21.95 -19.25 -7.97
CA GLU A 77 22.72 -20.06 -7.04
C GLU A 77 22.20 -19.92 -5.60
N ALA A 78 22.46 -20.92 -4.76
CA ALA A 78 22.09 -20.88 -3.35
C ALA A 78 22.92 -19.83 -2.59
N VAL A 79 22.29 -19.19 -1.60
CA VAL A 79 22.99 -18.27 -0.70
C VAL A 79 24.04 -19.05 0.11
N PRO A 80 25.26 -18.51 0.32
CA PRO A 80 26.27 -19.18 1.12
C PRO A 80 25.77 -19.53 2.52
N GLU A 81 26.08 -20.73 3.02
CA GLU A 81 25.65 -21.21 4.34
C GLU A 81 26.08 -20.28 5.49
N SER A 82 27.22 -19.59 5.35
CA SER A 82 27.71 -18.62 6.32
C SER A 82 26.78 -17.41 6.52
N SER A 83 25.87 -17.16 5.57
CA SER A 83 24.88 -16.08 5.62
C SER A 83 23.49 -16.57 6.06
N VAL A 84 23.35 -17.86 6.35
CA VAL A 84 22.07 -18.50 6.70
C VAL A 84 22.13 -19.02 8.13
N SER A 85 21.00 -18.97 8.82
CA SER A 85 20.87 -19.53 10.16
C SER A 85 19.48 -20.09 10.41
N THR A 86 19.42 -21.36 10.85
CA THR A 86 18.20 -22.04 11.29
C THR A 86 18.06 -21.93 12.80
N VAL A 87 16.95 -21.38 13.31
CA VAL A 87 16.79 -21.14 14.76
C VAL A 87 16.79 -22.47 15.53
N GLU A 88 16.15 -23.50 14.99
CA GLU A 88 15.97 -24.83 15.59
C GLU A 88 17.29 -25.60 15.75
N GLU A 89 18.30 -25.26 14.96
CA GLU A 89 19.63 -25.91 14.97
C GLU A 89 20.61 -25.21 15.92
N ARG A 90 20.29 -24.00 16.39
CA ARG A 90 21.17 -23.22 17.26
C ARG A 90 21.17 -23.72 18.70
N ARG A 91 22.32 -23.55 19.36
CA ARG A 91 22.46 -23.87 20.79
C ARG A 91 21.61 -22.93 21.63
N LEU A 92 21.19 -23.41 22.80
CA LEU A 92 20.40 -22.63 23.75
C LEU A 92 21.06 -21.28 24.09
N GLU A 93 22.39 -21.30 24.32
CA GLU A 93 23.19 -20.11 24.64
C GLU A 93 23.16 -19.05 23.54
N GLU A 94 23.21 -19.47 22.27
CA GLU A 94 23.15 -18.56 21.11
C GLU A 94 21.77 -17.92 20.99
N ARG A 95 20.70 -18.72 21.18
CA ARG A 95 19.31 -18.22 21.17
C ARG A 95 19.09 -17.22 22.28
N GLU A 96 19.56 -17.51 23.49
CA GLU A 96 19.44 -16.61 24.63
C GLU A 96 20.24 -15.32 24.40
N ARG A 97 21.45 -15.43 23.84
CA ARG A 97 22.26 -14.26 23.45
C ARG A 97 21.50 -13.38 22.45
N TRP A 98 20.95 -13.94 21.38
CA TRP A 98 20.19 -13.18 20.38
C TRP A 98 18.92 -12.56 20.96
N TRP A 99 18.22 -13.30 21.81
CA TRP A 99 17.05 -12.80 22.52
C TRP A 99 17.39 -11.55 23.36
N LYS A 100 18.45 -11.62 24.18
CA LYS A 100 18.94 -10.48 24.98
C LYS A 100 19.38 -9.31 24.10
N MET A 101 20.07 -9.58 23.00
CA MET A 101 20.46 -8.54 22.03
C MET A 101 19.24 -7.83 21.42
N GLY A 102 18.20 -8.58 21.05
CA GLY A 102 16.96 -8.03 20.53
C GLY A 102 16.22 -7.17 21.56
N LEU A 103 16.04 -7.68 22.78
CA LEU A 103 15.42 -6.91 23.87
C LEU A 103 16.18 -5.62 24.18
N LYS A 104 17.51 -5.67 24.17
CA LYS A 104 18.34 -4.46 24.32
C LYS A 104 18.14 -3.47 23.16
N ALA A 105 18.06 -3.95 21.93
CA ALA A 105 17.80 -3.06 20.78
C ALA A 105 16.42 -2.38 20.89
N ILE A 106 15.42 -3.10 21.42
CA ILE A 106 14.09 -2.55 21.68
C ILE A 106 14.16 -1.48 22.77
N SER A 107 14.79 -1.76 23.91
CA SER A 107 14.88 -0.79 25.01
C SER A 107 15.71 0.44 24.65
N ASP A 108 16.75 0.28 23.84
CA ASP A 108 17.53 1.38 23.26
C ASP A 108 16.74 2.19 22.18
N GLY A 109 15.49 1.82 21.85
CA GLY A 109 14.67 2.53 20.87
C GLY A 109 15.09 2.32 19.41
N LYS A 110 15.77 1.20 19.10
CA LYS A 110 16.37 0.92 17.77
C LYS A 110 15.50 0.02 16.89
N LEU A 111 14.26 -0.27 17.29
CA LEU A 111 13.34 -1.12 16.54
C LEU A 111 12.09 -0.33 16.09
N ALA A 112 11.77 -0.46 14.82
CA ALA A 112 10.47 -0.09 14.26
C ALA A 112 9.88 -1.26 13.48
N VAL A 113 8.56 -1.27 13.33
CA VAL A 113 7.83 -2.29 12.57
C VAL A 113 7.19 -1.63 11.36
N LEU A 114 7.43 -2.18 10.18
CA LEU A 114 6.74 -1.81 8.95
C LEU A 114 5.72 -2.90 8.59
N LEU A 115 4.44 -2.59 8.69
CA LEU A 115 3.36 -3.48 8.32
C LEU A 115 2.84 -3.14 6.92
N LEU A 116 2.85 -4.14 6.03
CA LEU A 116 2.26 -4.03 4.70
C LEU A 116 0.77 -4.44 4.76
N SER A 117 -0.12 -3.45 4.83
CA SER A 117 -1.58 -3.61 4.99
C SER A 117 -2.39 -2.99 3.85
N GLY A 118 -1.85 -3.01 2.63
CA GLY A 118 -2.52 -2.42 1.47
C GLY A 118 -3.72 -3.22 0.93
N GLY A 119 -3.84 -4.50 1.30
CA GLY A 119 -4.83 -5.41 0.73
C GLY A 119 -6.20 -5.39 1.42
N GLN A 120 -7.25 -5.44 0.61
CA GLN A 120 -8.61 -5.76 1.08
C GLN A 120 -8.73 -7.26 1.41
N GLY A 121 -9.63 -7.59 2.34
CA GLY A 121 -9.94 -8.95 2.77
C GLY A 121 -10.79 -9.76 1.79
N THR A 122 -10.86 -9.41 0.51
CA THR A 122 -11.84 -9.96 -0.45
C THR A 122 -11.73 -11.48 -0.61
N ARG A 123 -10.51 -12.03 -0.62
CA ARG A 123 -10.28 -13.49 -0.65
C ARG A 123 -10.73 -14.22 0.63
N LEU A 124 -10.93 -13.48 1.71
CA LEU A 124 -11.46 -13.98 2.98
C LEU A 124 -12.98 -13.74 3.10
N GLY A 125 -13.63 -13.25 2.04
CA GLY A 125 -15.06 -12.93 2.03
C GLY A 125 -15.42 -11.66 2.81
N SER A 126 -14.46 -10.76 3.04
CA SER A 126 -14.68 -9.48 3.73
C SER A 126 -14.39 -8.30 2.79
N SER A 127 -15.23 -7.27 2.87
CA SER A 127 -15.03 -5.97 2.20
C SER A 127 -14.04 -5.07 2.95
N ASP A 128 -13.72 -5.41 4.20
CA ASP A 128 -12.89 -4.59 5.07
C ASP A 128 -11.39 -4.78 4.79
N PRO A 129 -10.52 -3.87 5.24
CA PRO A 129 -9.08 -4.10 5.23
C PRO A 129 -8.73 -5.43 5.90
N LYS A 130 -7.80 -6.18 5.33
CA LYS A 130 -7.47 -7.54 5.81
C LYS A 130 -7.09 -7.58 7.29
N GLY A 131 -6.44 -6.55 7.81
CA GLY A 131 -6.07 -6.47 9.22
C GLY A 131 -7.26 -6.40 10.19
N CYS A 132 -8.43 -5.96 9.73
CA CYS A 132 -9.66 -5.93 10.53
C CYS A 132 -10.30 -7.33 10.69
N PHE A 133 -9.86 -8.31 9.89
CA PHE A 133 -10.47 -9.62 9.85
C PHE A 133 -10.34 -10.37 11.19
N ASN A 134 -11.45 -10.93 11.65
CA ASN A 134 -11.49 -11.82 12.80
C ASN A 134 -11.50 -13.28 12.31
N ILE A 135 -10.45 -14.03 12.68
CA ILE A 135 -10.27 -15.43 12.28
C ILE A 135 -11.06 -16.43 13.14
N GLY A 136 -11.93 -15.96 14.05
CA GLY A 136 -12.78 -16.81 14.88
C GLY A 136 -12.10 -17.35 16.15
N LEU A 137 -11.06 -16.68 16.66
CA LEU A 137 -10.51 -17.03 17.97
C LEU A 137 -11.53 -16.74 19.09
N PRO A 138 -11.51 -17.48 20.22
CA PRO A 138 -12.41 -17.22 21.35
C PRO A 138 -12.37 -15.78 21.89
N SER A 139 -11.25 -15.08 21.68
CA SER A 139 -11.07 -13.69 22.07
C SER A 139 -11.78 -12.68 21.15
N GLY A 140 -12.20 -13.10 19.95
CA GLY A 140 -12.83 -12.25 18.94
C GLY A 140 -11.91 -11.19 18.32
N LYS A 141 -10.59 -11.27 18.56
CA LYS A 141 -9.63 -10.23 18.17
C LYS A 141 -9.36 -10.23 16.67
N SER A 142 -9.21 -9.03 16.11
CA SER A 142 -8.75 -8.83 14.73
C SER A 142 -7.25 -9.11 14.58
N LEU A 143 -6.78 -9.28 13.34
CA LEU A 143 -5.34 -9.43 13.08
C LEU A 143 -4.53 -8.20 13.54
N PHE A 144 -5.06 -6.99 13.37
CA PHE A 144 -4.42 -5.77 13.88
C PHE A 144 -4.27 -5.80 15.40
N GLN A 145 -5.32 -6.19 16.12
CA GLN A 145 -5.26 -6.25 17.58
C GLN A 145 -4.25 -7.29 18.06
N LEU A 146 -4.20 -8.48 17.43
CA LEU A 146 -3.22 -9.52 17.78
C LEU A 146 -1.77 -9.03 17.57
N GLN A 147 -1.52 -8.23 16.54
CA GLN A 147 -0.20 -7.66 16.28
C GLN A 147 0.15 -6.54 17.26
N ALA A 148 -0.80 -5.63 17.54
CA ALA A 148 -0.61 -4.55 18.51
C ALA A 148 -0.28 -5.10 19.92
N GLU A 149 -1.00 -6.13 20.36
CA GLU A 149 -0.75 -6.77 21.66
C GLU A 149 0.60 -7.49 21.72
N ARG A 150 1.10 -8.01 20.59
CA ARG A 150 2.48 -8.55 20.52
C ARG A 150 3.52 -7.45 20.69
N ILE A 151 3.31 -6.28 20.05
CA ILE A 151 4.18 -5.12 20.21
C ILE A 151 4.22 -4.69 21.68
N LEU A 152 3.05 -4.52 22.32
CA LEU A 152 2.94 -4.20 23.74
C LEU A 152 3.64 -5.22 24.64
N CYS A 153 3.48 -6.51 24.35
CA CYS A 153 4.12 -7.58 25.11
C CYS A 153 5.65 -7.49 25.03
N VAL A 154 6.19 -7.33 23.82
CA VAL A 154 7.65 -7.25 23.60
C VAL A 154 8.24 -5.98 24.21
N GLN A 155 7.54 -4.84 24.15
CA GLN A 155 7.95 -3.61 24.86
C GLN A 155 8.03 -3.83 26.37
N ARG A 156 7.05 -4.51 26.97
CA ARG A 156 7.05 -4.84 28.41
C ARG A 156 8.22 -5.75 28.78
N LEU A 157 8.49 -6.78 27.98
CA LEU A 157 9.62 -7.70 28.20
C LEU A 157 10.96 -6.97 28.10
N ALA A 158 11.13 -6.08 27.12
CA ALA A 158 12.35 -5.28 26.97
C ALA A 158 12.57 -4.32 28.13
N ALA A 159 11.49 -3.69 28.64
CA ALA A 159 11.55 -2.82 29.80
C ALA A 159 11.95 -3.59 31.07
N GLN A 160 11.40 -4.79 31.29
CA GLN A 160 11.77 -5.64 32.44
C GLN A 160 13.24 -6.08 32.40
N ALA A 161 13.74 -6.41 31.22
CA ALA A 161 15.14 -6.84 31.02
C ALA A 161 16.16 -5.69 31.17
N SER A 162 15.73 -4.43 31.12
CA SER A 162 16.60 -3.24 31.13
C SER A 162 16.65 -2.54 32.49
N SER A 163 16.47 -3.29 33.58
CA SER A 163 16.31 -2.81 34.97
C SER A 163 17.54 -2.09 35.58
N GLU A 164 18.53 -1.69 34.77
CA GLU A 164 19.63 -0.81 35.17
C GLU A 164 19.50 0.58 34.51
N GLY A 165 18.80 1.49 35.19
CA GLY A 165 19.10 2.94 35.15
C GLY A 165 18.65 3.79 33.95
N SER A 166 18.18 3.24 32.84
CA SER A 166 17.67 4.05 31.72
C SER A 166 16.15 4.15 31.75
N GLY A 167 15.62 5.28 32.22
CA GLY A 167 14.18 5.59 32.34
C GLY A 167 13.42 5.74 31.02
N GLY A 168 13.83 5.06 29.95
CA GLY A 168 13.12 5.00 28.68
C GLY A 168 12.62 3.60 28.39
N SER A 169 11.31 3.37 28.45
CA SER A 169 10.70 2.22 27.77
C SER A 169 10.77 2.50 26.27
N GLY A 170 11.74 1.92 25.56
CA GLY A 170 11.87 2.09 24.12
C GLY A 170 10.55 1.76 23.43
N GLN A 171 9.92 2.79 22.84
CA GLN A 171 8.68 2.64 22.11
C GLN A 171 8.96 2.06 20.73
N ILE A 172 8.26 0.99 20.35
CA ILE A 172 8.38 0.42 19.01
C ILE A 172 7.43 1.20 18.12
N HIS A 173 7.99 2.01 17.22
CA HIS A 173 7.17 2.73 16.25
C HIS A 173 6.61 1.77 15.20
N TRP A 174 5.31 1.85 14.95
CA TRP A 174 4.58 0.99 14.03
C TRP A 174 4.12 1.78 12.80
N TYR A 175 4.83 1.60 11.69
CA TYR A 175 4.47 2.14 10.40
C TYR A 175 3.51 1.19 9.70
N ILE A 176 2.29 1.65 9.43
CA ILE A 176 1.26 0.86 8.76
C ILE A 176 1.06 1.40 7.36
N MET A 177 1.53 0.64 6.38
CA MET A 177 1.34 0.92 4.97
C MET A 177 -0.07 0.48 4.54
N THR A 178 -0.87 1.39 4.03
CA THR A 178 -2.23 1.15 3.53
C THR A 178 -2.30 1.39 2.02
N SER A 179 -3.41 1.02 1.38
CA SER A 179 -3.70 1.48 0.01
C SER A 179 -4.63 2.70 0.05
N PRO A 180 -4.72 3.47 -1.04
CA PRO A 180 -5.75 4.50 -1.15
C PRO A 180 -7.17 4.00 -0.84
N PHE A 181 -7.42 2.71 -1.12
CA PHE A 181 -8.71 2.05 -0.91
C PHE A 181 -8.95 1.56 0.54
N THR A 182 -7.91 1.35 1.33
CA THR A 182 -8.02 0.80 2.70
C THR A 182 -7.64 1.79 3.80
N ASP A 183 -7.01 2.91 3.47
CA ASP A 183 -6.43 3.85 4.46
C ASP A 183 -7.47 4.41 5.43
N GLU A 184 -8.57 4.96 4.91
CA GLU A 184 -9.59 5.60 5.74
C GLU A 184 -10.25 4.60 6.69
N ALA A 185 -10.66 3.43 6.18
CA ALA A 185 -11.25 2.37 6.98
C ALA A 185 -10.27 1.85 8.04
N THR A 186 -8.98 1.73 7.70
CA THR A 186 -7.94 1.29 8.64
C THR A 186 -7.74 2.31 9.76
N ARG A 187 -7.62 3.60 9.45
CA ARG A 187 -7.47 4.67 10.47
C ARG A 187 -8.65 4.69 11.43
N LYS A 188 -9.88 4.70 10.89
CA LYS A 188 -11.11 4.64 11.69
C LYS A 188 -11.17 3.40 12.59
N PHE A 189 -10.71 2.26 12.09
CA PHE A 189 -10.65 1.03 12.88
C PHE A 189 -9.67 1.15 14.06
N PHE A 190 -8.50 1.75 13.87
CA PHE A 190 -7.56 1.97 14.96
C PHE A 190 -8.06 3.00 15.97
N GLU A 191 -8.62 4.12 15.50
CA GLU A 191 -9.18 5.16 16.36
C GLU A 191 -10.32 4.64 17.23
N SER A 192 -11.27 3.91 16.64
CA SER A 192 -12.40 3.31 17.37
C SER A 192 -11.97 2.29 18.44
N HIS A 193 -10.81 1.66 18.27
CA HIS A 193 -10.23 0.72 19.23
C HIS A 193 -9.13 1.33 20.11
N LYS A 194 -9.00 2.66 20.13
CA LYS A 194 -7.98 3.39 20.91
C LYS A 194 -6.58 2.81 20.70
N TYR A 195 -6.24 2.56 19.43
CA TYR A 195 -4.95 2.02 18.99
C TYR A 195 -4.56 0.70 19.69
N PHE A 196 -5.55 -0.06 20.17
CA PHE A 196 -5.36 -1.34 20.87
C PHE A 196 -4.44 -1.24 22.11
N GLY A 197 -4.40 -0.07 22.75
CA GLY A 197 -3.58 0.19 23.93
C GLY A 197 -2.17 0.72 23.63
N LEU A 198 -1.82 0.92 22.36
CA LEU A 198 -0.67 1.72 21.95
C LEU A 198 -1.02 3.23 22.07
N GLU A 199 -0.08 4.05 22.51
CA GLU A 199 -0.04 5.50 22.26
C GLU A 199 -0.22 5.81 20.76
N ALA A 200 -1.03 6.84 20.46
CA ALA A 200 -1.37 7.20 19.08
C ALA A 200 -0.15 7.71 18.28
N ASP A 201 0.82 8.34 18.94
CA ASP A 201 2.04 8.87 18.33
C ASP A 201 3.03 7.77 17.90
N GLN A 202 2.87 6.55 18.42
CA GLN A 202 3.70 5.40 18.03
C GLN A 202 3.18 4.70 16.77
N VAL A 203 2.01 5.08 16.25
CA VAL A 203 1.40 4.48 15.06
C VAL A 203 1.32 5.49 13.93
N THR A 204 2.09 5.28 12.86
CA THR A 204 2.06 6.13 11.66
C THR A 204 1.47 5.38 10.49
N PHE A 205 0.37 5.90 9.94
CA PHE A 205 -0.23 5.40 8.72
C PHE A 205 0.28 6.17 7.51
N PHE A 206 0.66 5.45 6.46
CA PHE A 206 1.04 6.05 5.19
C PHE A 206 0.50 5.21 4.03
N LYS A 207 0.17 5.88 2.92
CA LYS A 207 -0.38 5.25 1.73
C LYS A 207 0.74 4.80 0.82
N GLN A 208 0.66 3.57 0.34
CA GLN A 208 1.47 3.09 -0.78
C GLN A 208 1.02 3.74 -2.09
N GLY A 209 1.89 3.69 -3.10
CA GLY A 209 1.60 4.24 -4.42
C GLY A 209 0.62 3.38 -5.22
N THR A 210 0.19 3.91 -6.36
CA THR A 210 -0.57 3.18 -7.36
C THR A 210 0.17 3.16 -8.70
N LEU A 211 -0.13 2.15 -9.51
CA LEU A 211 0.20 2.13 -10.94
C LEU A 211 -1.05 1.86 -11.76
N PRO A 212 -1.17 2.48 -12.95
CA PRO A 212 -2.21 2.13 -13.90
C PRO A 212 -2.13 0.65 -14.30
N CYS A 213 -3.29 0.03 -14.43
CA CYS A 213 -3.43 -1.21 -15.18
C CYS A 213 -3.13 -0.92 -16.64
N VAL A 214 -2.36 -1.80 -17.27
CA VAL A 214 -2.05 -1.72 -18.70
C VAL A 214 -2.50 -2.97 -19.44
N SER A 215 -2.92 -2.77 -20.68
CA SER A 215 -3.19 -3.84 -21.63
C SER A 215 -1.91 -4.54 -22.07
N LYS A 216 -2.03 -5.62 -22.85
CA LYS A 216 -0.87 -6.36 -23.38
C LYS A 216 -0.01 -5.54 -24.33
N ASP A 217 -0.60 -4.55 -24.98
CA ASP A 217 0.05 -3.56 -25.84
C ASP A 217 0.55 -2.32 -25.07
N GLY A 218 0.39 -2.29 -23.75
CA GLY A 218 0.95 -1.24 -22.88
C GLY A 218 0.07 0.01 -22.74
N ARG A 219 -1.18 0.00 -23.24
CA ARG A 219 -2.13 1.11 -23.09
C ARG A 219 -2.83 1.07 -21.73
N PHE A 220 -3.19 2.23 -21.18
CA PHE A 220 -3.93 2.32 -19.94
C PHE A 220 -5.31 1.69 -20.06
N ILE A 221 -5.70 0.92 -19.04
CA ILE A 221 -7.04 0.36 -18.93
C ILE A 221 -7.89 1.36 -18.14
N MET A 222 -9.03 1.75 -18.73
CA MET A 222 -10.00 2.63 -18.08
C MET A 222 -10.91 1.81 -17.17
N GLU A 223 -11.17 2.28 -15.93
CA GLU A 223 -12.17 1.71 -15.03
C GLU A 223 -13.57 2.24 -15.35
N THR A 224 -13.63 3.55 -15.61
CA THR A 224 -14.79 4.27 -16.14
C THR A 224 -14.33 5.16 -17.29
N PRO A 225 -15.23 5.75 -18.09
CA PRO A 225 -14.86 6.73 -19.12
C PRO A 225 -14.03 7.93 -18.61
N PHE A 226 -13.99 8.18 -17.31
CA PHE A 226 -13.30 9.31 -16.69
C PHE A 226 -12.31 8.90 -15.57
N SER A 227 -11.92 7.63 -15.48
CA SER A 227 -11.00 7.15 -14.45
C SER A 227 -10.13 6.00 -14.94
N VAL A 228 -8.82 6.11 -14.73
CA VAL A 228 -7.83 5.09 -15.08
C VAL A 228 -7.82 4.00 -14.00
N ARG A 229 -8.02 2.75 -14.42
CA ARG A 229 -7.97 1.60 -13.52
C ARG A 229 -6.57 1.50 -12.92
N SER A 230 -6.47 1.51 -11.60
CA SER A 230 -5.19 1.47 -10.89
C SER A 230 -5.07 0.28 -9.93
N LEU A 231 -3.86 -0.25 -9.80
CA LEU A 231 -3.48 -1.23 -8.78
C LEU A 231 -2.57 -0.58 -7.75
N SER A 232 -2.76 -0.96 -6.49
CA SER A 232 -1.84 -0.55 -5.44
C SER A 232 -0.56 -1.37 -5.49
N MET A 233 0.58 -0.72 -5.33
CA MET A 233 1.92 -1.31 -5.32
C MET A 233 2.63 -1.08 -3.99
#